data_AF-A0A7Y3PQH5-F1
#
_entry.id   AF-A0A7Y3PQH5-F1
#
_cell.length_a   1.000
_cell.length_b   1.000
_cell.length_c   1.000
_cell.angle_alpha   90.00
_cell.angle_beta   90.00
_cell.angle_gamma   90.00
#
_symmetry.space_group_name_H-M   'P 1'
#
loop_
_entity.id
_entity.type
_entity.pdbx_description
1 polymer ?
#
loop_
_entity_poly.entity_id
_entity_poly.type
_entity_poly.pdbx_seq_one_letter_code
_entity_poly.pdbx_strand_id
1 'polypeptide(L)'
;MARIRTIKPEAFVSESLAVVSLTAERTFLGLLTQADDQGRHRDHAAIIAGQLWVLRPEHTPSDVETDLAQLADAGLICRYKAPDHKRYLHVVTWHQHQKINRPSKSRLPGCPVHEASVTAAPAVSTGVTEYAPPPHAVLTEGSGEVRESALNPGLESEVTGQERFTEHSVRDQRALGEAAVTSHGPDLGPRTMDLGDIPSGGASAHAPDTVSAKQLLGEYIAACNHRPPDAFLGHLGNQVRKLLDEGIAPAHLRAALERHRTKGLSPGVLPSVVHEVMNAASPATPAAHRAWTNPTDVVAAYGDEL
;
A
#
# COMPACT_ATOMS: atom_id res chain seq x y z
N MET A 1 11.92 -9.54 0.60
CA MET A 1 12.24 -8.35 -0.20
C MET A 1 11.51 -7.20 0.46
N ALA A 2 12.19 -6.10 0.73
CA ALA A 2 11.56 -4.96 1.38
C ALA A 2 10.37 -4.42 0.57
N ARG A 3 9.31 -4.01 1.24
CA ARG A 3 8.14 -3.34 0.65
C ARG A 3 7.73 -2.17 1.54
N ILE A 4 7.12 -1.14 0.94
CA ILE A 4 6.40 -0.11 1.70
C ILE A 4 5.22 -0.81 2.43
N ARG A 5 5.10 -0.57 3.73
CA ARG A 5 4.00 -1.03 4.58
C ARG A 5 3.34 0.17 5.27
N THR A 6 2.14 -0.02 5.80
CA THR A 6 1.45 1.01 6.58
C THR A 6 1.87 0.93 8.04
N ILE A 7 2.41 2.01 8.58
CA ILE A 7 2.38 2.27 10.04
C ILE A 7 1.06 2.99 10.29
N LYS A 8 0.18 2.42 11.13
CA LYS A 8 -1.08 3.07 11.50
C LYS A 8 -0.87 3.98 12.73
N PRO A 9 -1.70 5.02 12.95
CA PRO A 9 -1.59 5.88 14.13
C PRO A 9 -1.69 5.11 15.46
N GLU A 10 -2.45 4.01 15.51
CA GLU A 10 -2.63 3.23 16.74
C GLU A 10 -1.33 2.57 17.26
N ALA A 11 -0.26 2.53 16.46
CA ALA A 11 1.05 2.06 16.92
C ALA A 11 1.62 2.93 18.06
N PHE A 12 1.45 4.26 17.97
CA PHE A 12 1.98 5.22 18.94
C PHE A 12 1.16 5.31 20.24
N VAL A 13 0.05 4.58 20.33
CA VAL A 13 -0.78 4.41 21.53
C VAL A 13 -0.95 2.94 21.91
N SER A 14 -0.08 2.06 21.38
CA SER A 14 -0.12 0.63 21.68
C SER A 14 0.61 0.34 22.98
N GLU A 15 -0.12 -0.12 24.00
CA GLU A 15 0.44 -0.54 25.30
C GLU A 15 1.54 -1.59 25.14
N SER A 16 1.40 -2.52 24.19
CA SER A 16 2.40 -3.55 23.89
C SER A 16 3.70 -3.01 23.27
N LEU A 17 3.67 -1.84 22.62
CA LEU A 17 4.88 -1.14 22.17
C LEU A 17 5.44 -0.21 23.26
N ALA A 18 4.58 0.38 24.10
CA ALA A 18 5.00 1.26 25.18
C ALA A 18 5.81 0.56 26.31
N VAL A 19 5.78 -0.78 26.38
CA VAL A 19 6.57 -1.58 27.33
C VAL A 19 7.97 -1.98 26.82
N VAL A 20 8.32 -1.72 25.56
CA VAL A 20 9.66 -2.02 25.00
C VAL A 20 10.50 -0.75 24.82
N SER A 21 11.82 -0.90 24.68
CA SER A 21 12.71 0.24 24.41
C SER A 21 12.39 0.93 23.08
N LEU A 22 12.72 2.22 22.96
CA LEU A 22 12.59 2.98 21.71
C LEU A 22 13.42 2.36 20.55
N THR A 23 14.49 1.62 20.87
CA THR A 23 15.24 0.82 19.89
C THR A 23 14.41 -0.38 19.42
N ALA A 24 13.74 -1.09 20.32
CA ALA A 24 12.87 -2.21 20.01
C ALA A 24 11.64 -1.76 19.20
N GLU A 25 11.01 -0.64 19.56
CA GLU A 25 9.92 -0.03 18.78
C GLU A 25 10.40 0.30 17.35
N ARG A 26 11.54 0.97 17.21
CA ARG A 26 12.15 1.29 15.90
C ARG A 26 12.51 0.04 15.11
N THR A 27 13.06 -0.99 15.75
CA THR A 27 13.34 -2.30 15.14
C THR A 27 12.05 -2.98 14.69
N PHE A 28 10.96 -2.92 15.45
CA PHE A 28 9.66 -3.46 15.07
C PHE A 28 9.05 -2.74 13.85
N LEU A 29 8.98 -1.41 13.89
CA LEU A 29 8.48 -0.59 12.77
C LEU A 29 9.32 -0.81 11.50
N GLY A 30 10.63 -0.97 11.65
CA GLY A 30 11.54 -1.36 10.57
C GLY A 30 11.28 -2.78 10.04
N LEU A 31 11.08 -3.77 10.92
CA LEU A 31 10.79 -5.16 10.57
C LEU A 31 9.52 -5.30 9.71
N LEU A 32 8.51 -4.45 9.93
CA LEU A 32 7.32 -4.42 9.06
C LEU A 32 7.72 -4.31 7.58
N THR A 33 8.67 -3.42 7.26
CA THR A 33 9.12 -3.19 5.87
C THR A 33 9.86 -4.39 5.26
N GLN A 34 10.53 -5.20 6.09
CA GLN A 34 11.37 -6.33 5.63
C GLN A 34 10.59 -7.65 5.56
N ALA A 35 9.58 -7.80 6.43
CA ALA A 35 8.72 -8.97 6.50
C ALA A 35 7.97 -9.22 5.17
N ASP A 36 7.78 -10.50 4.84
CA ASP A 36 7.07 -10.91 3.63
C ASP A 36 5.55 -10.65 3.73
N ASP A 37 4.79 -11.02 2.69
CA ASP A 37 3.36 -10.72 2.66
C ASP A 37 2.51 -11.56 3.65
N GLN A 38 3.15 -12.45 4.43
CA GLN A 38 2.59 -13.22 5.53
C GLN A 38 3.25 -12.86 6.88
N GLY A 39 3.91 -11.70 6.97
CA GLY A 39 4.49 -11.18 8.21
C GLY A 39 5.75 -11.89 8.68
N ARG A 40 6.32 -12.79 7.87
CA ARG A 40 7.47 -13.63 8.23
C ARG A 40 8.79 -12.96 7.82
N HIS A 41 9.82 -13.18 8.64
CA HIS A 41 11.22 -12.84 8.33
C HIS A 41 12.18 -13.93 8.85
N ARG A 42 13.44 -13.89 8.42
CA ARG A 42 14.50 -14.69 9.06
C ARG A 42 14.86 -14.05 10.40
N ASP A 43 14.95 -14.87 11.45
CA ASP A 43 15.38 -14.43 12.77
C ASP A 43 16.90 -14.58 12.87
N HIS A 44 17.59 -13.46 12.63
CA HIS A 44 19.05 -13.38 12.62
C HIS A 44 19.46 -11.92 12.84
N ALA A 45 19.74 -11.53 14.09
CA ALA A 45 19.94 -10.13 14.48
C ALA A 45 20.97 -9.38 13.61
N ALA A 46 22.10 -9.99 13.23
CA ALA A 46 23.08 -9.35 12.34
C ALA A 46 22.57 -8.98 10.94
N ILE A 47 21.61 -9.74 10.39
CA ILE A 47 20.98 -9.41 9.09
C ILE A 47 20.02 -8.23 9.29
N ILE A 48 19.24 -8.25 10.37
CA ILE A 48 18.27 -7.20 10.71
C ILE A 48 18.98 -5.88 11.05
N ALA A 49 20.10 -5.93 11.77
CA ALA A 49 20.99 -4.78 12.00
C ALA A 49 21.51 -4.20 10.67
N GLY A 50 22.05 -5.04 9.79
CA GLY A 50 22.51 -4.64 8.45
C GLY A 50 21.42 -4.12 7.50
N GLN A 51 20.13 -4.32 7.82
CA GLN A 51 18.99 -3.80 7.07
C GLN A 51 18.41 -2.51 7.68
N LEU A 52 18.27 -2.42 9.01
CA LEU A 52 17.52 -1.36 9.70
C LEU A 52 18.41 -0.30 10.36
N TRP A 53 19.66 -0.66 10.67
CA TRP A 53 20.61 0.14 11.46
C TRP A 53 21.91 0.44 10.69
N VAL A 54 21.91 0.25 9.36
CA VAL A 54 23.09 0.42 8.49
C VAL A 54 23.73 1.82 8.50
N LEU A 55 22.96 2.87 8.85
CA LEU A 55 23.46 4.25 9.06
C LEU A 55 23.46 4.66 10.56
N ARG A 56 23.48 3.67 11.45
CA ARG A 56 23.44 3.79 12.91
C ARG A 56 24.32 2.68 13.55
N PRO A 57 25.64 2.67 13.27
CA PRO A 57 26.56 1.60 13.71
C PRO A 57 26.68 1.50 15.24
N GLU A 58 26.22 2.49 15.99
CA GLU A 58 26.08 2.47 17.45
C GLU A 58 25.07 1.42 17.96
N HIS A 59 24.13 0.96 17.12
CA HIS A 59 23.18 -0.10 17.48
C HIS A 59 23.59 -1.41 16.82
N THR A 60 24.21 -2.30 17.60
CA THR A 60 24.92 -3.47 17.10
C THR A 60 23.98 -4.67 16.88
N PRO A 61 24.46 -5.76 16.24
CA PRO A 61 23.74 -7.03 16.22
C PRO A 61 23.39 -7.61 17.60
N SER A 62 24.09 -7.23 18.67
CA SER A 62 23.75 -7.65 20.05
C SER A 62 22.56 -6.88 20.61
N ASP A 63 22.48 -5.59 20.29
CA ASP A 63 21.39 -4.71 20.71
C ASP A 63 20.11 -5.05 19.91
N VAL A 64 20.24 -5.41 18.63
CA VAL A 64 19.12 -5.96 17.83
C VAL A 64 18.65 -7.33 18.34
N GLU A 65 19.53 -8.20 18.84
CA GLU A 65 19.10 -9.46 19.49
C GLU A 65 18.34 -9.17 20.80
N THR A 66 18.68 -8.09 21.49
CA THR A 66 18.02 -7.61 22.73
C THR A 66 16.67 -6.94 22.42
N ASP A 67 16.56 -6.16 21.35
CA ASP A 67 15.29 -5.66 20.79
C ASP A 67 14.37 -6.85 20.45
N LEU A 68 14.89 -7.86 19.76
CA LEU A 68 14.13 -9.05 19.35
C LEU A 68 13.67 -9.92 20.53
N ALA A 69 14.37 -9.89 21.67
CA ALA A 69 13.90 -10.50 22.91
C ALA A 69 12.70 -9.72 23.48
N GLN A 70 12.85 -8.42 23.72
CA GLN A 70 11.77 -7.56 24.22
C GLN A 70 10.49 -7.64 23.37
N LEU A 71 10.62 -7.62 22.04
CA LEU A 71 9.48 -7.73 21.12
C LEU A 71 8.80 -9.11 21.16
N ALA A 72 9.53 -10.17 21.53
CA ALA A 72 8.97 -11.51 21.70
C ALA A 72 8.28 -11.67 23.06
N ASP A 73 8.90 -11.15 24.12
CA ASP A 73 8.36 -11.15 25.48
C ASP A 73 7.08 -10.29 25.59
N ALA A 74 7.02 -9.18 24.87
CA ALA A 74 5.82 -8.33 24.70
C ALA A 74 4.77 -8.91 23.73
N GLY A 75 4.99 -10.10 23.15
CA GLY A 75 4.05 -10.77 22.24
C GLY A 75 3.85 -10.12 20.86
N LEU A 76 4.62 -9.08 20.52
CA LEU A 76 4.55 -8.39 19.24
C LEU A 76 5.07 -9.25 18.08
N ILE A 77 6.12 -10.04 18.33
CA ILE A 77 6.66 -11.05 17.41
C ILE A 77 6.66 -12.43 18.05
N CYS A 78 6.63 -13.48 17.22
CA CYS A 78 6.91 -14.85 17.65
C CYS A 78 8.18 -15.32 16.96
N ARG A 79 9.21 -15.69 17.74
CA ARG A 79 10.46 -16.29 17.25
C ARG A 79 10.34 -17.82 17.32
N TYR A 80 10.65 -18.51 16.24
CA TYR A 80 10.48 -19.96 16.13
C TYR A 80 11.60 -20.64 15.32
N LYS A 81 11.78 -21.94 15.54
CA LYS A 81 12.60 -22.80 14.68
C LYS A 81 11.70 -23.54 13.71
N ALA A 82 12.11 -23.62 12.45
CA ALA A 82 11.39 -24.36 11.41
C ALA A 82 11.99 -25.76 11.19
N PRO A 83 11.33 -26.64 10.39
CA PRO A 83 11.84 -27.99 10.08
C PRO A 83 13.20 -28.03 9.37
N ASP A 84 13.67 -26.93 8.79
CA ASP A 84 15.01 -26.82 8.20
C ASP A 84 16.09 -26.37 9.21
N HIS A 85 15.75 -26.44 10.50
CA HIS A 85 16.50 -26.04 11.70
C HIS A 85 16.91 -24.56 11.79
N LYS A 86 16.49 -23.70 10.85
CA LYS A 86 16.79 -22.26 10.90
C LYS A 86 15.80 -21.53 11.80
N ARG A 87 16.25 -20.39 12.36
CA ARG A 87 15.42 -19.47 13.12
C ARG A 87 14.66 -18.51 12.18
N TYR A 88 13.39 -18.33 12.47
CA TYR A 88 12.47 -17.41 11.80
C TYR A 88 11.67 -16.63 12.84
N LEU A 89 11.10 -15.50 12.43
CA LEU A 89 10.14 -14.76 13.23
C LEU A 89 8.94 -14.37 12.38
N HIS A 90 7.82 -14.09 13.04
CA HIS A 90 6.72 -13.34 12.43
C HIS A 90 6.17 -12.26 13.37
N VAL A 91 5.43 -11.31 12.82
CA VAL A 91 4.63 -10.35 13.60
C VAL A 91 3.29 -11.00 13.94
N VAL A 92 2.96 -11.14 15.23
CA VAL A 92 1.81 -11.95 15.68
C VAL A 92 0.48 -11.39 15.17
N THR A 93 0.31 -10.07 15.23
CA THR A 93 -0.92 -9.38 14.80
C THR A 93 -0.91 -8.96 13.33
N TRP A 94 0.00 -9.50 12.49
CA TRP A 94 0.26 -9.01 11.12
C TRP A 94 -1.00 -8.69 10.30
N HIS A 95 -1.93 -9.64 10.19
CA HIS A 95 -3.15 -9.51 9.38
C HIS A 95 -4.17 -8.49 9.94
N GLN A 96 -4.03 -8.07 11.19
CA GLN A 96 -4.86 -7.01 11.82
C GLN A 96 -4.33 -5.61 11.45
N HIS A 97 -3.02 -5.47 11.24
CA HIS A 97 -2.37 -4.19 10.95
C HIS A 97 -2.02 -3.99 9.46
N GLN A 98 -1.70 -5.05 8.71
CA GLN A 98 -1.26 -4.97 7.31
C GLN A 98 -2.30 -5.51 6.32
N LYS A 99 -2.97 -4.60 5.60
CA LYS A 99 -3.91 -4.95 4.52
C LYS A 99 -3.20 -4.98 3.17
N ILE A 100 -2.79 -6.18 2.74
CA ILE A 100 -1.95 -6.37 1.54
C ILE A 100 -2.81 -6.63 0.30
N ASN A 101 -2.65 -5.79 -0.72
CA ASN A 101 -3.25 -6.01 -2.04
C ASN A 101 -2.36 -6.96 -2.87
N ARG A 102 -2.97 -7.99 -3.50
CA ARG A 102 -2.26 -9.01 -4.31
C ARG A 102 -1.07 -9.65 -3.57
N PRO A 103 -1.29 -10.33 -2.43
CA PRO A 103 -0.22 -10.90 -1.61
C PRO A 103 0.57 -11.98 -2.36
N SER A 104 1.89 -11.99 -2.19
CA SER A 104 2.76 -13.06 -2.69
C SER A 104 2.65 -14.31 -1.81
N LYS A 105 2.78 -15.51 -2.38
CA LYS A 105 2.98 -16.72 -1.58
C LYS A 105 4.31 -16.62 -0.82
N SER A 106 4.29 -16.86 0.49
CA SER A 106 5.51 -16.88 1.32
C SER A 106 6.48 -17.96 0.82
N ARG A 107 7.79 -17.65 0.92
CA ARG A 107 8.89 -18.61 0.75
C ARG A 107 9.50 -19.03 2.09
N LEU A 108 8.95 -18.54 3.20
CA LEU A 108 9.42 -18.77 4.55
C LEU A 108 8.47 -19.78 5.24
N PRO A 109 8.99 -20.75 6.00
CA PRO A 109 8.18 -21.73 6.69
C PRO A 109 7.20 -21.07 7.67
N GLY A 110 6.01 -21.65 7.83
CA GLY A 110 4.98 -21.16 8.74
C GLY A 110 5.39 -21.28 10.22
N CYS A 111 4.77 -20.46 11.07
CA CYS A 111 5.00 -20.53 12.52
C CYS A 111 4.23 -21.72 13.14
N PRO A 112 4.90 -22.70 13.77
CA PRO A 112 4.23 -23.89 14.31
C PRO A 112 3.32 -23.58 15.51
N VAL A 113 3.47 -22.43 16.17
CA VAL A 113 2.63 -22.03 17.31
C VAL A 113 1.29 -21.45 16.84
N HIS A 114 1.31 -20.60 15.80
CA HIS A 114 0.15 -19.80 15.41
C HIS A 114 -0.55 -20.31 14.14
N GLU A 115 0.17 -20.90 13.18
CA GLU A 115 -0.46 -21.45 11.95
C GLU A 115 -1.06 -22.84 12.18
N ALA A 116 -0.53 -23.64 13.12
CA ALA A 116 -1.06 -24.98 13.42
C ALA A 116 -2.50 -24.97 13.95
N SER A 117 -2.90 -23.90 14.66
CA SER A 117 -4.28 -23.73 15.14
C SER A 117 -5.30 -23.42 14.04
N VAL A 118 -4.86 -23.19 12.80
CA VAL A 118 -5.73 -22.84 11.66
C VAL A 118 -6.10 -24.07 10.83
N THR A 119 -5.32 -25.16 10.91
CA THR A 119 -5.55 -26.42 10.18
C THR A 119 -6.02 -27.58 11.05
N ALA A 120 -6.07 -27.41 12.38
CA ALA A 120 -6.50 -28.44 13.33
C ALA A 120 -8.04 -28.51 13.46
N ALA A 121 -8.70 -29.26 12.57
CA ALA A 121 -10.00 -29.84 12.90
C ALA A 121 -9.85 -30.88 14.03
N PRO A 122 -10.85 -31.06 14.92
CA PRO A 122 -10.63 -31.75 16.20
C PRO A 122 -10.48 -33.28 16.04
N ALA A 123 -9.24 -33.76 16.08
CA ALA A 123 -8.91 -35.18 16.17
C ALA A 123 -8.74 -35.60 17.64
N VAL A 124 -9.81 -36.20 18.19
CA VAL A 124 -9.86 -37.15 19.33
C VAL A 124 -8.98 -36.86 20.56
N SER A 125 -9.61 -36.56 21.69
CA SER A 125 -8.94 -36.55 22.99
C SER A 125 -8.71 -37.96 23.53
N THR A 126 -7.45 -38.32 23.76
CA THR A 126 -7.00 -39.42 24.63
C THR A 126 -5.68 -39.00 25.27
N GLY A 127 -5.47 -39.05 26.58
CA GLY A 127 -6.39 -39.34 27.68
C GLY A 127 -5.57 -39.39 28.97
N VAL A 128 -5.93 -38.61 29.99
CA VAL A 128 -5.15 -38.53 31.24
C VAL A 128 -5.86 -39.32 32.33
N THR A 129 -5.11 -40.18 33.02
CA THR A 129 -5.61 -41.07 34.06
C THR A 129 -5.86 -40.32 35.37
N GLU A 130 -7.08 -40.35 35.89
CA GLU A 130 -7.40 -39.96 37.27
C GLU A 130 -8.17 -41.08 37.99
N TYR A 131 -8.05 -41.15 39.31
CA TYR A 131 -8.23 -42.36 40.11
C TYR A 131 -9.21 -42.13 41.28
N ALA A 132 -10.41 -42.74 41.27
CA ALA A 132 -11.36 -42.75 42.39
C ALA A 132 -12.41 -43.90 42.20
N PRO A 133 -13.20 -44.31 43.22
CA PRO A 133 -13.52 -45.74 43.42
C PRO A 133 -14.95 -46.18 43.01
N PRO A 134 -15.20 -47.51 42.91
CA PRO A 134 -16.47 -48.07 42.42
C PRO A 134 -17.51 -48.36 43.51
N PRO A 135 -18.80 -48.45 43.13
CA PRO A 135 -19.75 -49.36 43.77
C PRO A 135 -20.47 -50.30 42.77
N HIS A 136 -20.40 -51.61 43.06
CA HIS A 136 -21.41 -52.65 42.84
C HIS A 136 -22.11 -52.87 41.47
N ALA A 137 -21.49 -53.75 40.67
CA ALA A 137 -22.01 -55.09 40.30
C ALA A 137 -23.19 -55.29 39.29
N VAL A 138 -23.39 -56.59 38.97
CA VAL A 138 -24.54 -57.26 38.30
C VAL A 138 -24.52 -57.39 36.76
N LEU A 139 -23.96 -58.53 36.28
CA LEU A 139 -24.41 -59.38 35.14
C LEU A 139 -24.36 -58.77 33.69
N THR A 140 -24.28 -59.49 32.57
CA THR A 140 -24.01 -60.93 32.24
C THR A 140 -23.62 -61.07 30.74
N GLU A 141 -22.98 -62.20 30.37
CA GLU A 141 -22.80 -62.90 29.05
C GLU A 141 -23.23 -62.22 27.71
N GLY A 142 -22.58 -62.45 26.56
CA GLY A 142 -21.51 -63.40 26.19
C GLY A 142 -20.91 -63.09 24.79
N SER A 143 -19.76 -63.68 24.43
CA SER A 143 -19.63 -64.87 23.56
C SER A 143 -19.64 -64.60 22.04
N GLY A 144 -18.56 -64.99 21.34
CA GLY A 144 -18.42 -64.88 19.87
C GLY A 144 -16.94 -64.79 19.40
N GLU A 145 -16.40 -65.87 18.84
CA GLU A 145 -15.00 -66.02 18.39
C GLU A 145 -14.82 -65.94 16.84
N VAL A 146 -13.59 -66.26 16.36
CA VAL A 146 -13.21 -66.66 14.97
C VAL A 146 -12.95 -65.44 14.02
N ARG A 147 -11.71 -65.12 13.58
CA ARG A 147 -10.75 -65.80 12.64
C ARG A 147 -11.28 -65.87 11.18
N GLU A 148 -10.53 -65.71 10.08
CA GLU A 148 -9.09 -65.40 9.86
C GLU A 148 -8.79 -64.91 8.40
N SER A 149 -7.55 -64.39 8.20
CA SER A 149 -6.63 -64.45 7.04
C SER A 149 -7.07 -64.75 5.57
N ALA A 150 -6.75 -63.82 4.63
CA ALA A 150 -6.14 -64.00 3.28
C ALA A 150 -6.10 -62.63 2.53
N LEU A 151 -5.08 -62.09 1.84
CA LEU A 151 -3.98 -62.54 0.93
C LEU A 151 -4.28 -62.54 -0.60
N ASN A 152 -4.04 -61.38 -1.28
CA ASN A 152 -3.28 -61.16 -2.56
C ASN A 152 -3.61 -61.96 -3.88
N PRO A 153 -3.00 -61.67 -5.07
CA PRO A 153 -2.47 -60.43 -5.70
C PRO A 153 -2.83 -60.25 -7.23
N GLY A 154 -2.19 -59.30 -7.96
CA GLY A 154 -2.08 -59.24 -9.45
C GLY A 154 -2.94 -58.15 -10.14
N LEU A 155 -2.68 -57.63 -11.36
CA LEU A 155 -1.60 -57.77 -12.39
C LEU A 155 -1.61 -56.47 -13.27
N GLU A 156 -0.52 -55.70 -13.48
CA GLU A 156 0.48 -55.64 -14.60
C GLU A 156 0.13 -54.83 -15.89
N SER A 157 1.18 -54.36 -16.61
CA SER A 157 1.22 -53.72 -17.96
C SER A 157 0.54 -52.32 -18.16
N GLU A 158 0.87 -51.40 -19.10
CA GLU A 158 2.08 -51.02 -19.89
C GLU A 158 1.75 -49.74 -20.75
N VAL A 159 2.60 -49.01 -21.52
CA VAL A 159 4.04 -49.05 -21.88
C VAL A 159 4.62 -47.63 -22.21
N THR A 160 5.95 -47.57 -22.31
CA THR A 160 6.95 -46.59 -22.81
C THR A 160 6.67 -45.71 -24.05
N GLY A 161 7.32 -44.51 -24.15
CA GLY A 161 7.46 -43.76 -25.44
C GLY A 161 8.15 -42.37 -25.45
N GLN A 162 9.49 -42.34 -25.53
CA GLN A 162 10.43 -41.37 -26.19
C GLN A 162 9.99 -39.91 -26.56
N GLU A 163 10.64 -38.86 -26.04
CA GLU A 163 11.90 -38.20 -26.48
C GLU A 163 11.86 -37.29 -27.74
N ARG A 164 12.25 -36.00 -27.59
CA ARG A 164 13.30 -35.36 -28.43
C ARG A 164 13.81 -33.99 -27.91
N PHE A 165 15.08 -33.70 -28.23
CA PHE A 165 15.74 -32.38 -28.15
C PHE A 165 15.37 -31.48 -29.34
N THR A 166 15.37 -30.16 -29.13
CA THR A 166 15.94 -29.17 -30.08
C THR A 166 16.48 -27.94 -29.34
N GLU A 167 17.60 -27.38 -29.77
CA GLU A 167 18.22 -26.15 -29.24
C GLU A 167 18.19 -24.97 -30.24
N HIS A 168 18.72 -23.83 -29.78
CA HIS A 168 19.12 -22.62 -30.52
C HIS A 168 18.02 -21.63 -30.97
N SER A 169 18.16 -20.38 -30.52
CA SER A 169 18.84 -19.38 -31.37
C SER A 169 19.36 -18.20 -30.54
N VAL A 170 20.46 -17.60 -30.98
CA VAL A 170 21.11 -16.43 -30.34
C VAL A 170 20.82 -15.17 -31.15
N ARG A 171 20.59 -14.05 -30.46
CA ARG A 171 20.88 -12.72 -31.04
C ARG A 171 21.19 -11.67 -29.99
N ASP A 172 22.46 -11.31 -29.88
CA ASP A 172 22.89 -10.00 -29.38
C ASP A 172 22.35 -8.89 -30.30
N GLN A 173 22.06 -7.72 -29.70
CA GLN A 173 22.36 -6.44 -30.35
C GLN A 173 22.66 -5.37 -29.28
N ARG A 174 23.68 -4.56 -29.57
CA ARG A 174 24.38 -3.68 -28.61
C ARG A 174 24.41 -2.23 -29.13
N ALA A 175 23.77 -1.32 -28.41
CA ALA A 175 24.01 0.13 -28.42
C ALA A 175 23.43 0.70 -27.09
N LEU A 176 24.22 1.25 -26.18
CA LEU A 176 24.85 2.59 -26.18
C LEU A 176 23.84 3.73 -26.03
N GLY A 177 24.00 4.53 -24.96
CA GLY A 177 23.11 5.62 -24.58
C GLY A 177 23.25 5.99 -23.10
N GLU A 178 24.34 6.66 -22.74
CA GLU A 178 24.57 7.15 -21.37
C GLU A 178 23.80 8.45 -21.11
N ALA A 179 23.24 8.58 -19.91
CA ALA A 179 22.89 9.87 -19.30
C ALA A 179 22.96 9.72 -17.77
N ALA A 180 23.75 10.55 -17.11
CA ALA A 180 23.97 10.52 -15.67
C ALA A 180 23.58 11.84 -15.01
N VAL A 181 23.36 11.78 -13.69
CA VAL A 181 23.21 12.93 -12.77
C VAL A 181 22.02 13.86 -13.05
N THR A 182 21.02 13.80 -12.17
CA THR A 182 20.47 15.03 -11.57
C THR A 182 20.72 14.99 -10.07
N SER A 183 21.23 16.10 -9.54
CA SER A 183 21.63 16.24 -8.14
C SER A 183 20.65 17.15 -7.41
N HIS A 184 20.09 16.70 -6.27
CA HIS A 184 19.65 17.61 -5.22
C HIS A 184 19.92 17.00 -3.84
N GLY A 185 20.36 17.86 -2.92
CA GLY A 185 20.61 17.52 -1.51
C GLY A 185 19.33 17.43 -0.68
N PRO A 186 19.45 17.18 0.63
CA PRO A 186 18.31 16.94 1.50
C PRO A 186 17.56 18.22 1.86
N ASP A 187 16.24 18.08 2.04
CA ASP A 187 15.43 19.00 2.84
C ASP A 187 14.85 18.23 4.05
N LEU A 188 14.86 18.87 5.21
CA LEU A 188 14.45 18.31 6.51
C LEU A 188 13.47 19.29 7.20
N GLY A 189 12.28 19.44 6.62
CA GLY A 189 11.16 20.19 7.20
C GLY A 189 10.24 19.32 8.08
N PRO A 190 9.85 19.76 9.29
CA PRO A 190 9.10 18.94 10.24
C PRO A 190 7.60 18.84 9.95
N ARG A 191 6.95 17.79 10.49
CA ARG A 191 5.49 17.65 10.61
C ARG A 191 5.07 17.16 12.00
N THR A 192 5.62 17.77 13.04
CA THR A 192 5.06 17.70 14.39
C THR A 192 3.84 18.62 14.48
N MET A 193 2.77 18.17 15.14
CA MET A 193 1.57 18.96 15.33
C MET A 193 1.85 20.14 16.27
N ASP A 194 1.36 21.32 15.88
CA ASP A 194 1.21 22.45 16.79
C ASP A 194 0.13 22.11 17.84
N LEU A 195 0.39 22.43 19.09
CA LEU A 195 -0.38 21.94 20.24
C LEU A 195 -0.73 23.04 21.27
N GLY A 196 -0.99 24.25 20.75
CA GLY A 196 -2.02 25.13 21.28
C GLY A 196 -1.58 26.17 22.32
N ASP A 197 -1.88 27.42 22.00
CA ASP A 197 -2.14 28.48 22.96
C ASP A 197 -3.46 29.18 22.58
N ILE A 198 -4.15 29.79 23.55
CA ILE A 198 -5.56 30.21 23.45
C ILE A 198 -5.75 31.67 23.96
N PRO A 199 -6.96 32.25 23.86
CA PRO A 199 -7.55 32.92 22.70
C PRO A 199 -7.34 34.46 22.70
N SER A 200 -7.46 35.11 21.53
CA SER A 200 -7.94 36.51 21.46
C SER A 200 -8.30 36.98 20.04
N GLY A 201 -9.20 37.97 19.97
CA GLY A 201 -9.25 39.02 18.95
C GLY A 201 -9.50 38.58 17.50
N GLY A 202 -10.77 38.48 17.11
CA GLY A 202 -11.14 38.03 15.76
C GLY A 202 -10.81 39.01 14.63
N ALA A 203 -10.37 38.45 13.50
CA ALA A 203 -10.54 39.03 12.17
C ALA A 203 -10.81 37.89 11.17
N SER A 204 -11.98 37.87 10.53
CA SER A 204 -12.31 36.86 9.51
C SER A 204 -11.66 37.22 8.17
N ALA A 205 -10.36 36.95 8.06
CA ALA A 205 -9.65 37.05 6.79
C ALA A 205 -10.09 35.91 5.85
N HIS A 206 -10.87 36.23 4.82
CA HIS A 206 -11.23 35.26 3.78
C HIS A 206 -9.99 34.81 3.02
N ALA A 207 -9.64 33.52 3.14
CA ALA A 207 -8.85 32.85 2.12
C ALA A 207 -9.68 32.77 0.82
N PRO A 208 -9.07 32.88 -0.37
CA PRO A 208 -9.79 32.72 -1.63
C PRO A 208 -10.37 31.31 -1.77
N ASP A 209 -11.58 31.20 -2.29
CA ASP A 209 -12.35 29.94 -2.36
C ASP A 209 -11.64 28.86 -3.18
N THR A 210 -10.91 27.96 -2.49
CA THR A 210 -10.23 26.81 -3.10
C THR A 210 -11.22 25.69 -3.43
N VAL A 211 -12.00 25.91 -4.50
CA VAL A 211 -13.02 25.00 -5.03
C VAL A 211 -12.48 23.58 -5.15
N SER A 212 -12.97 22.68 -4.30
CA SER A 212 -12.42 21.32 -4.20
C SER A 212 -12.81 20.43 -5.39
N ALA A 213 -12.00 19.41 -5.68
CA ALA A 213 -12.33 18.37 -6.67
C ALA A 213 -13.69 17.69 -6.40
N LYS A 214 -14.07 17.56 -5.12
CA LYS A 214 -15.36 16.99 -4.69
C LYS A 214 -16.53 17.92 -5.06
N GLN A 215 -16.34 19.23 -4.97
CA GLN A 215 -17.34 20.23 -5.36
C GLN A 215 -17.54 20.24 -6.87
N LEU A 216 -16.46 20.29 -7.67
CA LEU A 216 -16.54 20.21 -9.14
C LEU A 216 -17.21 18.92 -9.62
N LEU A 217 -16.93 17.78 -8.98
CA LEU A 217 -17.59 16.52 -9.31
C LEU A 217 -19.07 16.50 -8.87
N GLY A 218 -19.43 17.19 -7.79
CA GLY A 218 -20.82 17.40 -7.37
C GLY A 218 -21.61 18.26 -8.37
N GLU A 219 -21.03 19.37 -8.82
CA GLU A 219 -21.57 20.22 -9.89
C GLU A 219 -21.80 19.42 -11.18
N TYR A 220 -20.83 18.58 -11.58
CA TYR A 220 -20.95 17.68 -12.73
C TYR A 220 -22.08 16.65 -12.58
N ILE A 221 -22.18 15.98 -11.42
CA ILE A 221 -23.24 14.99 -11.16
C ILE A 221 -24.63 15.64 -11.17
N ALA A 222 -24.77 16.86 -10.62
CA ALA A 222 -26.02 17.60 -10.65
C ALA A 222 -26.46 18.01 -12.08
N ALA A 223 -25.50 18.15 -13.00
CA ALA A 223 -25.77 18.39 -14.42
C ALA A 223 -26.03 17.11 -15.24
N CYS A 224 -25.97 15.91 -14.64
CA CYS A 224 -26.27 14.65 -15.33
C CYS A 224 -27.73 14.22 -15.12
N ASN A 225 -28.46 13.94 -16.20
CA ASN A 225 -29.85 13.44 -16.16
C ASN A 225 -29.99 12.16 -15.30
N HIS A 226 -28.97 11.31 -15.31
CA HIS A 226 -28.83 10.12 -14.47
C HIS A 226 -27.41 10.05 -13.90
N ARG A 227 -27.26 9.61 -12.65
CA ARG A 227 -25.95 9.49 -11.98
C ARG A 227 -25.04 8.49 -12.74
N PRO A 228 -23.83 8.90 -13.17
CA PRO A 228 -22.88 7.98 -13.81
C PRO A 228 -22.39 6.88 -12.85
N PRO A 229 -21.91 5.72 -13.36
CA PRO A 229 -21.38 4.64 -12.52
C PRO A 229 -20.21 5.09 -11.64
N ASP A 230 -20.11 4.56 -10.42
CA ASP A 230 -19.10 5.01 -9.44
C ASP A 230 -17.65 4.77 -9.89
N ALA A 231 -17.39 3.77 -10.74
CA ALA A 231 -16.08 3.56 -11.35
C ALA A 231 -15.69 4.70 -12.32
N PHE A 232 -16.65 5.24 -13.07
CA PHE A 232 -16.46 6.40 -13.95
C PHE A 232 -16.23 7.67 -13.11
N LEU A 233 -17.05 7.88 -12.06
CA LEU A 233 -16.91 9.02 -11.15
C LEU A 233 -15.57 8.99 -10.39
N GLY A 234 -15.12 7.82 -9.95
CA GLY A 234 -13.81 7.65 -9.30
C GLY A 234 -12.63 7.93 -10.25
N HIS A 235 -12.72 7.50 -11.52
CA HIS A 235 -11.69 7.82 -12.51
C HIS A 235 -11.67 9.32 -12.85
N LEU A 236 -12.85 9.93 -13.06
CA LEU A 236 -12.99 11.35 -13.36
C LEU A 236 -12.51 12.24 -12.19
N GLY A 237 -12.92 11.93 -10.95
CA GLY A 237 -12.50 12.65 -9.76
C GLY A 237 -11.00 12.60 -9.50
N ASN A 238 -10.33 11.51 -9.87
CA ASN A 238 -8.86 11.42 -9.81
C ASN A 238 -8.17 12.27 -10.88
N GLN A 239 -8.74 12.40 -12.09
CA GLN A 239 -8.23 13.33 -13.11
C GLN A 239 -8.44 14.79 -12.69
N VAL A 240 -9.63 15.15 -12.19
CA VAL A 240 -9.93 16.50 -11.66
C VAL A 240 -8.99 16.87 -10.51
N ARG A 241 -8.68 15.93 -9.59
CA ARG A 241 -7.69 16.19 -8.53
C ARG A 241 -6.32 16.47 -9.12
N LYS A 242 -5.79 15.60 -9.99
CA LYS A 242 -4.48 15.78 -10.62
C LYS A 242 -4.33 17.13 -11.34
N LEU A 243 -5.39 17.59 -12.01
CA LEU A 243 -5.40 18.89 -12.70
C LEU A 243 -5.45 20.09 -11.73
N LEU A 244 -6.07 19.94 -10.56
CA LEU A 244 -5.98 20.94 -9.48
C LEU A 244 -4.60 20.93 -8.80
N ASP A 245 -4.01 19.75 -8.60
CA ASP A 245 -2.65 19.59 -8.07
C ASP A 245 -1.59 20.20 -9.04
N GLU A 246 -1.88 20.21 -10.35
CA GLU A 246 -1.13 20.91 -11.41
C GLU A 246 -1.41 22.42 -11.48
N GLY A 247 -2.27 22.96 -10.62
CA GLY A 247 -2.56 24.39 -10.52
C GLY A 247 -3.55 24.95 -11.56
N ILE A 248 -4.28 24.09 -12.29
CA ILE A 248 -5.25 24.55 -13.29
C ILE A 248 -6.46 25.22 -12.63
N ALA A 249 -6.76 26.46 -13.04
CA ALA A 249 -7.82 27.26 -12.44
C ALA A 249 -9.21 26.57 -12.56
N PRO A 250 -10.03 26.53 -11.48
CA PRO A 250 -11.32 25.84 -11.48
C PRO A 250 -12.31 26.28 -12.57
N ALA A 251 -12.19 27.50 -13.09
CA ALA A 251 -13.01 27.99 -14.21
C ALA A 251 -12.81 27.17 -15.50
N HIS A 252 -11.56 26.85 -15.85
CA HIS A 252 -11.27 25.99 -17.01
C HIS A 252 -11.73 24.55 -16.77
N LEU A 253 -11.63 24.04 -15.54
CA LEU A 253 -12.10 22.71 -15.19
C LEU A 253 -13.62 22.57 -15.30
N ARG A 254 -14.40 23.58 -14.89
CA ARG A 254 -15.86 23.62 -15.09
C ARG A 254 -16.23 23.59 -16.58
N ALA A 255 -15.62 24.45 -17.38
CA ALA A 255 -15.88 24.50 -18.82
C ALA A 255 -15.44 23.20 -19.54
N ALA A 256 -14.36 22.56 -19.10
CA ALA A 256 -13.91 21.27 -19.63
C ALA A 256 -14.83 20.12 -19.21
N LEU A 257 -15.29 20.09 -17.96
CA LEU A 257 -16.27 19.10 -17.48
C LEU A 257 -17.61 19.22 -18.23
N GLU A 258 -18.04 20.42 -18.59
CA GLU A 258 -19.25 20.63 -19.41
C GLU A 258 -19.06 20.19 -20.87
N ARG A 259 -17.92 20.51 -21.51
CA ARG A 259 -17.57 19.95 -22.83
C ARG A 259 -17.43 18.42 -22.80
N HIS A 260 -16.94 17.86 -21.70
CA HIS A 260 -16.81 16.42 -21.50
C HIS A 260 -18.17 15.73 -21.37
N ARG A 261 -19.09 16.32 -20.58
CA ARG A 261 -20.48 15.88 -20.39
C ARG A 261 -21.25 15.88 -21.71
N THR A 262 -21.20 16.98 -22.46
CA THR A 262 -21.93 17.17 -23.72
C THR A 262 -21.39 16.34 -24.88
N LYS A 263 -20.07 16.11 -24.95
CA LYS A 263 -19.44 15.21 -25.95
C LYS A 263 -19.48 13.72 -25.57
N GLY A 264 -19.93 13.36 -24.36
CA GLY A 264 -20.04 11.96 -23.91
C GLY A 264 -18.70 11.21 -23.79
N LEU A 265 -17.61 11.92 -23.45
CA LEU A 265 -16.25 11.40 -23.50
C LEU A 265 -15.89 10.48 -22.31
N SER A 266 -14.83 9.69 -22.47
CA SER A 266 -14.28 8.88 -21.37
C SER A 266 -13.36 9.72 -20.46
N PRO A 267 -13.28 9.45 -19.14
CA PRO A 267 -12.64 10.36 -18.19
C PRO A 267 -11.14 10.61 -18.45
N GLY A 268 -10.45 9.67 -19.10
CA GLY A 268 -9.05 9.81 -19.49
C GLY A 268 -8.78 10.89 -20.54
N VAL A 269 -9.80 11.38 -21.25
CA VAL A 269 -9.67 12.48 -22.24
C VAL A 269 -9.77 13.87 -21.57
N LEU A 270 -10.14 13.95 -20.27
CA LEU A 270 -10.32 15.23 -19.58
C LEU A 270 -9.12 16.20 -19.70
N PRO A 271 -7.84 15.78 -19.56
CA PRO A 271 -6.70 16.69 -19.75
C PRO A 271 -6.64 17.31 -21.16
N SER A 272 -7.00 16.55 -22.20
CA SER A 272 -7.08 17.04 -23.58
C SER A 272 -8.24 18.03 -23.77
N VAL A 273 -9.38 17.82 -23.11
CA VAL A 273 -10.51 18.77 -23.11
C VAL A 273 -10.17 20.04 -22.33
N VAL A 274 -9.40 19.94 -21.24
CA VAL A 274 -8.87 21.11 -20.51
C VAL A 274 -7.92 21.91 -21.40
N HIS A 275 -7.01 21.26 -22.13
CA HIS A 275 -6.16 21.91 -23.13
C HIS A 275 -6.99 22.58 -24.25
N GLU A 276 -8.03 21.91 -24.77
CA GLU A 276 -9.01 22.47 -25.74
C GLU A 276 -9.78 23.68 -25.19
N VAL A 277 -9.97 23.77 -23.86
CA VAL A 277 -10.67 24.87 -23.19
C VAL A 277 -9.73 26.04 -22.87
N MET A 278 -8.50 25.77 -22.44
CA MET A 278 -7.50 26.80 -22.14
C MET A 278 -6.99 27.48 -23.42
N ASN A 279 -6.84 26.72 -24.50
CA ASN A 279 -6.34 27.21 -25.80
C ASN A 279 -7.47 27.49 -26.81
N ALA A 280 -8.74 27.38 -26.42
CA ALA A 280 -9.83 27.93 -27.21
C ALA A 280 -9.67 29.45 -27.26
N ALA A 281 -9.56 30.02 -28.46
CA ALA A 281 -9.55 31.46 -28.62
C ALA A 281 -10.80 32.06 -27.96
N SER A 282 -10.60 32.97 -27.00
CA SER A 282 -11.68 33.79 -26.47
C SER A 282 -12.43 34.43 -27.64
N PRO A 283 -13.77 34.48 -27.62
CA PRO A 283 -14.53 35.21 -28.62
C PRO A 283 -14.18 36.70 -28.49
N ALA A 284 -13.24 37.15 -29.32
CA ALA A 284 -12.82 38.53 -29.33
C ALA A 284 -14.02 39.39 -29.70
N THR A 285 -14.49 40.22 -28.77
CA THR A 285 -15.38 41.33 -29.08
C THR A 285 -14.75 42.07 -30.26
N PRO A 286 -15.42 42.17 -31.43
CA PRO A 286 -14.78 42.67 -32.63
C PRO A 286 -14.34 44.11 -32.40
N ALA A 287 -13.03 44.30 -32.21
CA ALA A 287 -12.44 45.61 -31.99
C ALA A 287 -12.72 46.44 -33.24
N ALA A 288 -13.63 47.41 -33.13
CA ALA A 288 -14.04 48.21 -34.27
C ALA A 288 -12.81 48.89 -34.87
N HIS A 289 -12.48 48.56 -36.12
CA HIS A 289 -11.34 49.11 -36.84
C HIS A 289 -11.51 50.62 -37.01
N ARG A 290 -11.03 51.39 -36.04
CA ARG A 290 -10.98 52.84 -36.11
C ARG A 290 -9.87 53.22 -37.09
N ALA A 291 -10.26 53.70 -38.28
CA ALA A 291 -9.31 54.12 -39.30
C ALA A 291 -8.36 55.18 -38.72
N TRP A 292 -7.06 55.06 -39.04
CA TRP A 292 -6.04 56.00 -38.59
C TRP A 292 -6.41 57.40 -39.06
N THR A 293 -6.71 58.28 -38.11
CA THR A 293 -7.10 59.66 -38.38
C THR A 293 -5.93 60.53 -37.93
N ASN A 294 -5.34 61.29 -38.84
CA ASN A 294 -4.21 62.16 -38.53
C ASN A 294 -4.64 63.19 -37.45
N PRO A 295 -3.90 63.38 -36.34
CA PRO A 295 -4.27 64.38 -35.34
C PRO A 295 -4.35 65.77 -35.98
N THR A 296 -5.46 66.46 -35.70
CA THR A 296 -5.72 67.82 -36.22
C THR A 296 -4.91 68.90 -35.50
N ASP A 297 -4.25 68.55 -34.40
CA ASP A 297 -3.26 69.38 -33.73
C ASP A 297 -1.89 68.68 -33.82
N VAL A 298 -1.00 69.26 -34.62
CA VAL A 298 0.35 68.73 -34.86
C VAL A 298 1.29 69.09 -33.71
N VAL A 299 1.08 70.23 -33.06
CA VAL A 299 1.92 70.73 -31.95
C VAL A 299 1.73 69.84 -30.73
N ALA A 300 0.48 69.51 -30.40
CA ALA A 300 0.15 68.58 -29.33
C ALA A 300 0.59 67.13 -29.59
N ALA A 301 0.84 66.75 -30.86
CA ALA A 301 1.21 65.40 -31.25
C ALA A 301 2.73 65.16 -31.36
N TYR A 302 3.52 66.20 -31.67
CA TYR A 302 4.96 66.07 -31.96
C TYR A 302 5.88 66.91 -31.06
N GLY A 303 5.35 67.89 -30.31
CA GLY A 303 6.15 68.79 -29.49
C GLY A 303 6.69 69.99 -30.28
N ASP A 304 6.96 71.09 -29.57
CA ASP A 304 7.24 72.40 -30.15
C ASP A 304 8.75 72.73 -30.06
N GLU A 305 9.54 72.17 -30.99
CA GLU A 305 10.96 72.54 -31.19
C GLU A 305 11.33 72.64 -32.69
N LEU A 306 11.44 73.89 -33.19
CA LEU A 306 12.18 74.30 -34.40
C LEU A 306 12.76 75.72 -34.21
#